data_AF-A0A183D2J7-F1
#
_entry.id   AF-A0A183D2J7-F1
#
_cell.length_a   1.000
_cell.length_b   1.000
_cell.length_c   1.000
_cell.angle_alpha   90.00
_cell.angle_beta   90.00
_cell.angle_gamma   90.00
#
_symmetry.space_group_name_H-M   'P 1'
#
loop_
_entity.id
_entity.type
_entity.pdbx_description
1 polymer ?
#
loop_
_entity_poly.entity_id
_entity_poly.type
_entity_poly.pdbx_seq_one_letter_code
_entity_poly.pdbx_strand_id
1 'polypeptide(L)'
;MTNIVRIIRTIKERDMIPVIIFSFNRNECEAYAAQMTNLDFNTEEEKAAVKEIFLNAVSLLSEEESKLPHIGRLLPLLLRGIGIHHSGLLPIVKEVTEILYGEGLIKTLFVTDAFSMELPARTVLFTSARKFDGKDYR
;
A
#
# COMPACT_ATOMS: atom_id res chain seq x y z
N MET A 1 -14.63 -4.67 -12.73
CA MET A 1 -13.28 -4.93 -12.17
C MET A 1 -12.28 -4.21 -13.05
N THR A 2 -11.58 -3.21 -12.52
CA THR A 2 -10.57 -2.44 -13.26
C THR A 2 -9.42 -3.34 -13.70
N ASN A 3 -8.72 -2.95 -14.78
CA ASN A 3 -7.62 -3.73 -15.34
C ASN A 3 -6.51 -4.01 -14.31
N ILE A 4 -6.26 -3.07 -13.40
CA ILE A 4 -5.22 -3.19 -12.37
C ILE A 4 -5.47 -4.33 -11.38
N VAL A 5 -6.72 -4.50 -10.91
CA VAL A 5 -7.08 -5.59 -9.97
C VAL A 5 -6.88 -6.96 -10.63
N ARG A 6 -7.19 -7.07 -11.94
CA ARG A 6 -6.94 -8.30 -12.71
C ARG A 6 -5.46 -8.62 -12.82
N ILE A 7 -4.62 -7.61 -13.07
CA ILE A 7 -3.17 -7.77 -13.17
C ILE A 7 -2.61 -8.20 -11.81
N ILE A 8 -2.97 -7.54 -10.72
CA ILE A 8 -2.48 -7.90 -9.38
C ILE A 8 -2.92 -9.31 -8.98
N ARG A 9 -4.15 -9.71 -9.31
CA ARG A 9 -4.58 -11.11 -9.11
C ARG A 9 -3.69 -12.09 -9.89
N THR A 10 -3.36 -11.77 -11.14
CA THR A 10 -2.46 -12.62 -11.95
C THR A 10 -1.06 -12.69 -11.34
N ILE A 11 -0.55 -11.57 -10.81
CA ILE A 11 0.72 -11.51 -10.07
C ILE A 11 0.68 -12.45 -8.86
N LYS A 12 -0.41 -12.43 -8.08
CA LYS A 12 -0.61 -13.34 -6.95
C LYS A 12 -0.64 -14.81 -7.40
N GLU A 13 -1.47 -15.13 -8.38
CA GLU A 13 -1.68 -16.50 -8.89
C GLU A 13 -0.40 -17.14 -9.46
N ARG A 14 0.54 -16.32 -9.94
CA ARG A 14 1.82 -16.76 -10.51
C ARG A 14 2.99 -16.67 -9.54
N ASP A 15 2.73 -16.44 -8.25
CA ASP A 15 3.76 -16.22 -7.24
C ASP A 15 4.76 -15.13 -7.66
N MET A 16 4.28 -13.97 -8.10
CA MET A 16 5.13 -12.85 -8.53
C MET A 16 5.15 -11.71 -7.51
N ILE A 17 4.77 -11.99 -6.26
CA ILE A 17 4.79 -11.08 -5.11
C ILE A 17 6.16 -11.07 -4.41
N PRO A 18 6.54 -9.99 -3.68
CA PRO A 18 5.80 -8.74 -3.51
C PRO A 18 5.82 -7.88 -4.78
N VAL A 19 4.78 -7.07 -4.96
CA VAL A 19 4.63 -6.11 -6.04
C VAL A 19 4.56 -4.68 -5.54
N ILE A 20 5.34 -3.79 -6.17
CA ILE A 20 5.24 -2.35 -6.01
C ILE A 20 4.50 -1.77 -7.23
N ILE A 21 3.43 -1.01 -6.96
CA ILE A 21 2.59 -0.37 -7.97
C ILE A 21 2.78 1.14 -7.94
N PHE A 22 3.41 1.68 -8.97
CA PHE A 22 3.62 3.12 -9.13
C PHE A 22 2.42 3.78 -9.79
N SER A 23 1.80 4.74 -9.10
CA SER A 23 0.82 5.68 -9.66
C SER A 23 1.26 7.10 -9.41
N PHE A 24 1.17 7.98 -10.40
CA PHE A 24 1.64 9.36 -10.26
C PHE A 24 0.70 10.27 -9.45
N ASN A 25 -0.42 9.74 -8.95
CA ASN A 25 -1.45 10.47 -8.22
C ASN A 25 -1.82 9.76 -6.91
N ARG A 26 -1.76 10.48 -5.79
CA ARG A 26 -2.10 9.98 -4.45
C ARG A 26 -3.52 9.42 -4.39
N ASN A 27 -4.46 10.13 -5.00
CA ASN A 27 -5.86 9.72 -5.03
C ASN A 27 -6.05 8.42 -5.81
N GLU A 28 -5.23 8.16 -6.84
CA GLU A 28 -5.27 6.90 -7.57
C GLU A 28 -4.74 5.74 -6.73
N CYS A 29 -3.66 5.93 -5.97
CA CYS A 29 -3.16 4.92 -5.05
C CYS A 29 -4.24 4.48 -4.06
N GLU A 30 -4.91 5.43 -3.40
CA GLU A 30 -6.02 5.14 -2.48
C GLU A 30 -7.20 4.47 -3.21
N ALA A 31 -7.59 4.99 -4.38
CA ALA A 31 -8.72 4.45 -5.15
C ALA A 31 -8.46 3.03 -5.64
N TYR A 32 -7.24 2.70 -6.07
CA TYR A 32 -6.88 1.36 -6.50
C TYR A 32 -6.82 0.39 -5.32
N ALA A 33 -6.23 0.79 -4.20
CA ALA A 33 -6.20 -0.02 -2.98
C ALA A 33 -7.63 -0.31 -2.48
N ALA A 34 -8.53 0.67 -2.49
CA ALA A 34 -9.93 0.49 -2.10
C ALA A 34 -10.70 -0.49 -3.01
N GLN A 35 -10.30 -0.61 -4.29
CA GLN A 35 -10.91 -1.56 -5.24
C GLN A 35 -10.45 -3.02 -5.03
N MET A 36 -9.44 -3.26 -4.19
CA MET A 36 -8.88 -4.60 -3.94
C MET A 36 -9.76 -5.42 -2.96
N THR A 37 -11.08 -5.25 -2.95
CA THR A 37 -11.98 -5.78 -1.91
C THR A 37 -11.92 -7.30 -1.72
N ASN A 38 -11.69 -8.06 -2.79
CA ASN A 38 -11.71 -9.53 -2.78
C ASN A 38 -10.31 -10.17 -2.78
N LEU A 39 -9.26 -9.39 -2.53
CA LEU A 39 -7.90 -9.89 -2.45
C LEU A 39 -7.41 -9.80 -1.01
N ASP A 40 -6.88 -10.93 -0.56
CA ASP A 40 -6.27 -11.11 0.75
C ASP A 40 -4.97 -11.88 0.55
N PHE A 41 -3.86 -11.30 0.99
CA PHE A 41 -2.51 -11.85 0.81
C PHE A 41 -1.94 -12.44 2.10
N ASN A 42 -2.62 -12.24 3.22
CA ASN A 42 -2.11 -12.61 4.52
C ASN A 42 -2.88 -13.78 5.12
N THR A 43 -2.17 -14.63 5.87
CA THR A 43 -2.79 -15.61 6.76
C THR A 43 -3.38 -14.96 8.01
N GLU A 44 -4.10 -15.71 8.84
CA GLU A 44 -4.62 -15.20 10.12
C GLU A 44 -3.49 -14.85 11.11
N GLU A 45 -2.39 -15.58 11.07
CA GLU A 45 -1.19 -15.31 11.87
C GLU A 45 -0.52 -13.99 11.42
N GLU A 46 -0.37 -13.79 10.11
CA GLU A 46 0.18 -12.56 9.56
C GLU A 46 -0.74 -11.35 9.85
N LYS A 47 -2.06 -11.54 9.80
CA LYS A 47 -3.03 -10.51 10.21
C LYS A 47 -2.88 -10.13 11.68
N ALA A 48 -2.65 -11.09 12.56
CA ALA A 48 -2.42 -10.81 13.98
C ALA A 48 -1.16 -9.95 14.17
N ALA A 49 -0.05 -10.31 13.51
CA ALA A 49 1.19 -9.55 13.54
C ALA A 49 1.01 -8.12 12.98
N VAL A 50 0.34 -7.97 11.84
CA VAL A 50 0.01 -6.66 11.25
C VAL A 50 -0.78 -5.81 12.25
N LYS A 51 -1.81 -6.39 12.87
CA LYS A 51 -2.68 -5.67 13.80
C LYS A 51 -1.89 -5.18 15.02
N GLU A 52 -1.04 -6.03 15.58
CA GLU A 52 -0.19 -5.68 16.72
C GLU A 52 0.75 -4.51 16.38
N ILE A 53 1.53 -4.64 15.30
CA ILE A 53 2.46 -3.60 14.84
C ILE A 53 1.73 -2.29 14.58
N PHE A 54 0.59 -2.34 13.89
CA PHE A 54 -0.19 -1.15 13.56
C PHE A 54 -0.77 -0.46 14.80
N LEU A 55 -1.35 -1.23 15.74
CA LEU A 55 -1.92 -0.65 16.97
C LEU A 55 -0.83 -0.06 17.87
N ASN A 56 0.33 -0.70 17.95
CA ASN A 56 1.48 -0.15 18.68
C ASN A 56 1.93 1.18 18.06
N ALA A 57 2.03 1.27 16.74
CA ALA A 57 2.36 2.53 16.07
C ALA A 57 1.30 3.62 16.31
N VAL A 58 0.02 3.31 16.10
CA VAL A 58 -1.08 4.27 16.29
C VAL A 58 -1.23 4.70 17.75
N SER A 59 -0.80 3.90 18.73
CA SER A 59 -0.80 4.31 20.14
C SER A 59 0.13 5.50 20.46
N LEU A 60 1.07 5.82 19.57
CA LEU A 60 1.97 6.97 19.69
C LEU A 60 1.37 8.27 19.13
N LEU A 61 0.23 8.18 18.42
CA LEU A 61 -0.49 9.34 17.91
C LEU A 61 -1.28 10.04 19.02
N SER A 62 -1.49 11.35 18.84
CA SER A 62 -2.45 12.07 19.68
C SER A 62 -3.88 11.53 19.48
N GLU A 63 -4.77 11.80 20.44
CA GLU A 63 -6.17 11.38 20.35
C GLU A 63 -6.86 11.97 19.10
N GLU A 64 -6.52 13.20 18.72
CA GLU A 64 -7.05 13.86 17.52
C GLU A 64 -6.57 13.15 16.24
N GLU A 65 -5.28 12.83 16.15
CA GLU A 65 -4.70 12.14 14.98
C GLU A 65 -5.22 10.71 14.83
N SER A 66 -5.34 9.98 15.95
CA SER A 66 -5.84 8.59 15.95
C SER A 66 -7.29 8.47 15.45
N LYS A 67 -8.08 9.53 15.63
CA LYS A 67 -9.48 9.61 15.19
C LYS A 67 -9.65 10.06 13.74
N LEU A 68 -8.56 10.39 13.04
CA LEU A 68 -8.64 10.82 11.65
C LEU A 68 -9.23 9.68 10.80
N PRO A 69 -10.26 9.94 9.97
CA PRO A 69 -10.96 8.90 9.22
C PRO A 69 -10.06 8.04 8.31
N HIS A 70 -8.94 8.60 7.85
CA HIS A 70 -8.00 7.88 7.00
C HIS A 70 -7.22 6.80 7.78
N ILE A 71 -6.94 6.99 9.08
CA ILE A 71 -6.22 6.00 9.90
C ILE A 71 -7.04 4.71 10.04
N GLY A 72 -8.34 4.83 10.36
CA GLY A 72 -9.23 3.68 10.48
C GLY A 72 -9.43 2.91 9.18
N ARG A 73 -9.21 3.54 8.02
CA ARG A 73 -9.34 2.91 6.70
C ARG A 73 -8.08 2.13 6.27
N LEU A 74 -6.94 2.40 6.90
CA LEU A 74 -5.67 1.73 6.56
C LEU A 74 -5.62 0.31 7.13
N LEU A 75 -6.03 0.11 8.37
CA LEU A 75 -5.92 -1.21 9.02
C LEU A 75 -6.60 -2.34 8.21
N PRO A 76 -7.84 -2.18 7.68
CA PRO A 76 -8.45 -3.20 6.82
C PRO A 76 -7.69 -3.53 5.53
N LEU A 77 -6.87 -2.60 5.01
CA LEU A 77 -6.01 -2.83 3.86
C LEU A 77 -4.74 -3.57 4.28
N LEU A 78 -4.07 -3.06 5.33
CA LEU A 78 -2.83 -3.62 5.85
C LEU A 78 -3.02 -5.07 6.31
N LEU A 79 -4.14 -5.38 6.99
CA LEU A 79 -4.46 -6.74 7.42
C LEU A 79 -4.47 -7.71 6.24
N ARG A 80 -4.89 -7.26 5.06
CA ARG A 80 -4.93 -8.08 3.85
C ARG A 80 -3.62 -8.07 3.08
N GLY A 81 -2.56 -7.45 3.60
CA GLY A 81 -1.26 -7.33 2.93
C GLY A 81 -1.23 -6.29 1.81
N ILE A 82 -2.08 -5.27 1.88
CA ILE A 82 -2.19 -4.19 0.91
C ILE A 82 -1.76 -2.87 1.58
N GLY A 83 -0.68 -2.27 1.10
CA GLY A 83 -0.13 -1.02 1.60
C GLY A 83 -0.32 0.15 0.64
N ILE A 84 -0.28 1.37 1.19
CA ILE A 84 -0.25 2.63 0.44
C ILE A 84 0.90 3.46 1.01
N HIS A 85 1.73 4.06 0.17
CA HIS A 85 2.81 4.94 0.58
C HIS A 85 2.90 6.18 -0.33
N HIS A 86 2.64 7.36 0.22
CA HIS A 86 2.82 8.61 -0.49
C HIS A 86 2.99 9.79 0.47
N SER A 87 3.48 10.91 -0.05
CA SER A 87 3.74 12.15 0.71
C SER A 87 2.54 12.74 1.46
N GLY A 88 1.30 12.36 1.10
CA GLY A 88 0.08 12.78 1.81
C GLY A 88 -0.23 12.01 3.10
N LEU A 89 0.49 10.93 3.42
CA LEU A 89 0.28 10.16 4.64
C LEU A 89 1.07 10.74 5.81
N LEU A 90 0.56 10.58 7.03
CA LEU A 90 1.28 10.93 8.25
C LEU A 90 2.63 10.19 8.29
N PRO A 91 3.70 10.80 8.83
CA PRO A 91 5.01 10.15 8.95
C PRO A 91 4.95 8.76 9.57
N ILE A 92 4.23 8.61 10.69
CA ILE A 92 4.09 7.32 11.37
C ILE A 92 3.39 6.25 10.54
N VAL A 93 2.47 6.65 9.65
CA VAL A 93 1.79 5.73 8.74
C VAL A 93 2.75 5.23 7.66
N LYS A 94 3.64 6.09 7.17
CA LYS A 94 4.67 5.68 6.21
C LYS A 94 5.66 4.73 6.86
N GLU A 95 6.16 5.08 8.05
CA GLU A 95 7.09 4.25 8.82
C GLU A 95 6.51 2.87 9.12
N VAL A 96 5.27 2.78 9.62
CA VAL A 96 4.65 1.48 9.89
C VAL A 96 4.42 0.68 8.60
N THR A 97 4.10 1.34 7.49
CA THR A 97 3.96 0.68 6.18
C THR A 97 5.31 0.12 5.70
N GLU A 98 6.40 0.86 5.87
CA GLU A 98 7.76 0.43 5.54
C GLU A 98 8.20 -0.76 6.39
N ILE A 99 7.92 -0.74 7.70
CA ILE A 99 8.18 -1.86 8.61
C ILE A 99 7.41 -3.10 8.16
N LEU A 100 6.10 -2.98 7.96
CA LEU A 100 5.26 -4.10 7.52
C LEU A 100 5.70 -4.65 6.15
N TYR A 101 6.20 -3.80 5.25
CA TYR A 101 6.77 -4.26 3.98
C TYR A 101 8.10 -5.02 4.19
N GLY A 102 8.99 -4.50 5.03
CA GLY A 102 10.27 -5.13 5.37
C GLY A 102 10.11 -6.50 6.04
N GLU A 103 9.09 -6.65 6.88
CA GLU A 103 8.70 -7.93 7.51
C GLU A 103 7.96 -8.88 6.55
N GLY A 104 7.77 -8.50 5.29
CA GLY A 104 7.05 -9.30 4.30
C GLY A 104 5.53 -9.39 4.54
N LEU A 105 4.96 -8.56 5.42
CA LEU A 105 3.54 -8.53 5.76
C LEU A 105 2.71 -7.72 4.76
N ILE A 106 3.34 -6.89 3.93
CA ILE A 106 2.72 -6.24 2.76
C ILE A 106 3.23 -6.90 1.49
N LYS A 107 2.31 -7.43 0.69
CA LYS A 107 2.60 -8.13 -0.58
C LYS A 107 2.29 -7.26 -1.81
N THR A 108 1.46 -6.24 -1.63
CA THR A 108 1.05 -5.29 -2.68
C THR A 108 1.16 -3.88 -2.11
N LEU A 109 2.05 -3.04 -2.66
CA LEU A 109 2.30 -1.68 -2.18
C LEU A 109 2.05 -0.64 -3.27
N PHE A 110 1.09 0.27 -3.06
CA PHE A 110 0.82 1.39 -3.98
C PHE A 110 1.63 2.62 -3.58
N VAL A 111 2.36 3.21 -4.53
CA VAL A 111 3.31 4.30 -4.24
C VAL A 111 3.25 5.43 -5.26
N THR A 112 3.53 6.67 -4.82
CA THR A 112 3.62 7.84 -5.73
C THR A 112 5.03 8.34 -6.01
N ASP A 113 5.99 7.98 -5.17
CA ASP A 113 7.38 8.40 -5.25
C ASP A 113 8.32 7.21 -5.41
N ALA A 114 9.48 7.50 -6.01
CA ALA A 114 10.55 6.55 -6.24
C ALA A 114 11.21 6.03 -4.95
N PHE A 115 10.75 6.47 -3.76
CA PHE A 115 11.30 6.03 -2.47
C PHE A 115 11.21 4.51 -2.29
N SER A 116 10.22 3.89 -2.92
CA SER A 116 10.05 2.43 -2.97
C SER A 116 11.09 1.69 -3.85
N MET A 117 11.98 2.38 -4.57
CA MET A 117 13.01 1.74 -5.41
C MET A 117 14.15 1.10 -4.60
N GLU A 118 14.30 1.42 -3.31
CA GLU A 118 15.26 0.75 -2.42
C GLU A 118 14.68 -0.51 -1.77
N LEU A 119 13.37 -0.70 -1.82
CA LEU A 119 12.70 -1.87 -1.27
C LEU A 119 12.72 -3.04 -2.28
N PRO A 120 13.14 -4.25 -1.88
CA PRO A 120 13.17 -5.38 -2.78
C PRO A 120 11.75 -5.74 -3.24
N ALA A 121 11.55 -5.86 -4.55
CA ALA A 121 10.29 -6.31 -5.14
C ALA A 121 10.54 -7.35 -6.23
N ARG A 122 9.66 -8.37 -6.30
CA ARG A 122 9.69 -9.35 -7.38
C ARG A 122 9.06 -8.78 -8.65
N THR A 123 8.07 -7.90 -8.50
CA THR A 123 7.39 -7.24 -9.60
C THR A 123 7.27 -5.74 -9.36
N VAL A 124 7.46 -4.96 -10.42
CA VAL A 124 7.13 -3.53 -10.44
C VAL A 124 6.08 -3.30 -11.52
N LEU A 125 4.98 -2.63 -11.15
CA LEU A 125 3.88 -2.29 -12.05
C LEU A 125 3.73 -0.77 -12.13
N PHE A 126 3.71 -0.22 -13.34
CA PHE A 126 3.36 1.18 -13.58
C PHE A 126 1.91 1.28 -14.06
N THR A 127 1.10 2.12 -13.42
CA THR A 127 -0.31 2.32 -13.81
C THR A 127 -0.45 3.18 -15.07
N SER A 128 0.59 3.98 -15.38
CA SER A 128 0.68 4.82 -16.56
C SER A 128 2.10 4.84 -17.09
N ALA A 129 2.25 4.86 -18.41
CA ALA A 129 3.53 5.11 -19.08
C ALA A 129 3.88 6.60 -19.15
N ARG A 130 2.95 7.50 -18.80
CA ARG A 130 3.11 8.95 -18.87
C ARG A 130 2.81 9.64 -17.55
N LYS A 131 3.57 10.69 -17.26
CA LYS A 131 3.40 11.57 -16.10
C LYS A 131 3.15 13.00 -16.57
N PHE A 132 2.24 13.71 -15.90
CA PHE A 132 2.08 15.15 -16.10
C PHE A 132 3.16 15.91 -15.32
N ASP A 133 3.95 16.74 -16.00
CA ASP A 133 5.05 17.52 -15.39
C ASP A 133 4.63 18.94 -14.96
N GLY A 134 3.34 19.25 -15.02
CA GLY A 134 2.81 20.61 -14.81
C GLY A 134 2.58 21.38 -16.12
N LYS A 135 3.09 20.88 -17.25
CA LYS A 135 2.88 21.45 -18.58
C LYS A 135 2.32 20.43 -19.57
N ASP A 136 2.99 19.28 -19.70
CA ASP A 136 2.65 18.24 -20.66
C ASP A 136 2.64 16.84 -20.02
N TYR A 137 1.96 15.89 -20.66
CA TYR A 137 2.11 14.47 -20.37
C TYR A 137 3.29 13.91 -21.16
N ARG A 138 4.32 13.44 -20.46
CA ARG A 138 5.50 12.80 -21.03
C ARG A 138 5.60 11.35 -20.60
#